data_AF-A0A2E7L5C5-F1
#
_entry.id   AF-A0A2E7L5C5-F1
#
_cell.length_a   1.000
_cell.length_b   1.000
_cell.length_c   1.000
_cell.angle_alpha   90.00
_cell.angle_beta   90.00
_cell.angle_gamma   90.00
#
_symmetry.space_group_name_H-M   'P 1'
#
loop_
_entity.id
_entity.type
_entity.pdbx_description
1 polymer ?
#
loop_
_entity_poly.entity_id
_entity_poly.type
_entity_poly.pdbx_seq_one_letter_code
_entity_poly.pdbx_strand_id
1 'polypeptide(L)'
;MKFMITWSTHTTNRHEVFKTFAAMTDADHETDHPGVTVIGRWHDVATGTGVAICESDDAAAVQGWGLNWNGALDIEVRPVLDDQEARNVIRNRLGME
;
A
#
# COMPACT_ATOMS: atom_id res chain seq x y z
N MET A 1 -2.05 -13.03 0.85
CA MET A 1 -2.79 -12.24 -0.17
C MET A 1 -1.92 -11.08 -0.60
N LYS A 2 -2.04 -10.61 -1.85
CA LYS A 2 -1.30 -9.44 -2.34
C LYS A 2 -2.20 -8.22 -2.39
N PHE A 3 -1.68 -7.07 -1.99
CA PHE A 3 -2.39 -5.80 -1.98
C PHE A 3 -1.57 -4.73 -2.68
N MET A 4 -2.27 -3.88 -3.41
CA MET A 4 -1.75 -2.62 -3.93
C MET A 4 -2.36 -1.49 -3.11
N ILE A 5 -1.50 -0.68 -2.50
CA ILE A 5 -1.87 0.54 -1.79
C ILE A 5 -1.42 1.71 -2.65
N THR A 6 -2.33 2.62 -2.98
CA THR A 6 -2.00 3.90 -3.62
C THR A 6 -2.38 5.03 -2.70
N TRP A 7 -1.60 6.10 -2.70
CA TRP A 7 -1.90 7.29 -1.91
C TRP A 7 -1.68 8.59 -2.68
N SER A 8 -2.37 9.63 -2.24
CA SER A 8 -2.08 11.02 -2.59
C SER A 8 -2.16 11.91 -1.35
N THR A 9 -1.20 12.82 -1.21
CA THR A 9 -1.16 13.79 -0.10
C THR A 9 -2.09 14.97 -0.38
N HIS A 10 -2.81 15.40 0.65
CA HIS A 10 -3.54 16.67 0.58
C HIS A 10 -2.55 17.84 0.43
N THR A 11 -2.79 18.73 -0.53
CA THR A 11 -1.84 19.80 -0.89
C THR A 11 -1.54 20.74 0.28
N THR A 12 -2.50 20.96 1.18
CA THR A 12 -2.33 21.80 2.38
C THR A 12 -1.39 21.19 3.42
N ASN A 13 -1.25 19.85 3.44
CA ASN A 13 -0.53 19.13 4.49
C ASN A 13 0.75 18.46 3.97
N ARG A 14 1.02 18.57 2.66
CA ARG A 14 2.06 17.80 1.95
C ARG A 14 3.44 17.89 2.59
N HIS A 15 3.92 19.10 2.89
CA HIS A 15 5.24 19.26 3.50
C HIS A 15 5.29 18.69 4.93
N GLU A 16 4.21 18.76 5.69
CA GLU A 16 4.17 18.16 7.03
C GLU A 16 4.20 16.63 6.94
N VAL A 17 3.43 16.03 6.03
CA VAL A 17 3.50 14.59 5.77
C VAL A 17 4.90 14.16 5.35
N PHE A 18 5.55 14.92 4.46
CA PHE A 18 6.91 14.62 4.03
C PHE A 18 7.92 14.72 5.16
N LYS A 19 7.79 15.71 6.05
CA LYS A 19 8.63 15.81 7.26
C LYS A 19 8.40 14.62 8.18
N THR A 20 7.14 14.24 8.44
CA THR A 20 6.81 13.07 9.26
C THR A 20 7.44 11.82 8.68
N PHE A 21 7.25 11.55 7.38
CA PHE A 21 7.82 10.39 6.70
C PHE A 21 9.36 10.41 6.73
N ALA A 22 9.99 11.55 6.40
CA ALA A 22 11.45 11.67 6.36
C ALA A 22 12.11 11.59 7.74
N ALA A 23 11.36 11.79 8.83
CA ALA A 23 11.84 11.68 10.19
C ALA A 23 11.70 10.27 10.78
N MET A 24 11.00 9.35 10.11
CA MET A 24 10.85 7.97 10.57
C MET A 24 12.20 7.25 10.61
N THR A 25 12.42 6.49 11.68
CA THR A 25 13.56 5.58 11.80
C THR A 25 13.23 4.21 11.20
N ASP A 26 14.24 3.36 11.01
CA ASP A 26 14.04 1.98 10.57
C ASP A 26 13.13 1.20 11.54
N ALA A 27 13.22 1.49 12.83
CA ALA A 27 12.33 0.91 13.84
C ALA A 27 10.88 1.40 13.69
N ASP A 28 10.68 2.69 13.41
CA ASP A 28 9.33 3.22 13.17
C ASP A 28 8.72 2.56 11.93
N HIS A 29 9.50 2.38 10.86
CA HIS A 29 9.06 1.66 9.66
C HIS A 29 8.64 0.22 9.96
N GLU A 30 9.43 -0.53 10.73
CA GLU A 30 9.08 -1.92 11.09
C GLU A 30 7.76 -1.99 11.87
N THR A 31 7.51 -1.01 12.75
CA THR A 31 6.29 -0.96 13.57
C THR A 31 5.08 -0.33 12.89
N ASP A 32 5.26 0.39 11.77
CA ASP A 32 4.18 1.09 11.06
C ASP A 32 3.22 0.11 10.36
N HIS A 33 3.72 -1.06 9.96
CA HIS A 33 2.95 -2.05 9.20
C HIS A 33 3.10 -3.47 9.74
N PRO A 34 2.69 -3.72 11.00
CA PRO A 34 2.82 -5.03 11.63
C PRO A 34 1.98 -6.07 10.89
N GLY A 35 2.58 -7.23 10.58
CA GLY A 35 1.89 -8.30 9.83
C GLY A 35 1.77 -8.02 8.33
N VAL A 36 2.47 -7.01 7.80
CA VAL A 36 2.51 -6.68 6.37
C VAL A 36 3.95 -6.77 5.87
N THR A 37 4.17 -7.58 4.85
CA THR A 37 5.46 -7.68 4.15
C THR A 37 5.42 -6.78 2.93
N VAL A 38 6.24 -5.72 2.90
CA VAL A 38 6.35 -4.83 1.74
C VAL A 38 7.21 -5.48 0.66
N ILE A 39 6.64 -5.71 -0.52
CA ILE A 39 7.39 -6.19 -1.71
C ILE A 39 8.15 -5.02 -2.34
N GLY A 40 7.50 -3.86 -2.42
CA GLY A 40 8.11 -2.64 -2.92
C GLY A 40 7.24 -1.42 -2.68
N ARG A 41 7.89 -0.26 -2.53
CA ARG A 41 7.25 1.03 -2.27
C ARG A 41 7.95 2.12 -3.07
N TRP A 42 7.20 2.86 -3.87
CA TRP A 42 7.72 3.93 -4.73
C TRP A 42 6.93 5.21 -4.54
N HIS A 43 7.64 6.33 -4.53
CA HIS A 43 7.11 7.65 -4.25
C HIS A 43 7.34 8.58 -5.44
N ASP A 44 6.28 9.21 -5.95
CA ASP A 44 6.40 10.42 -6.75
C ASP A 44 6.33 11.61 -5.80
N VAL A 45 7.52 12.02 -5.34
CA VAL A 45 7.66 13.06 -4.32
C VAL A 45 7.12 14.41 -4.80
N ALA A 46 7.25 14.72 -6.09
CA ALA A 46 6.82 16.02 -6.63
C ALA A 46 5.30 16.16 -6.64
N THR A 47 4.59 15.11 -7.06
CA THR A 47 3.12 15.11 -7.03
C THR A 47 2.55 14.76 -5.67
N GLY A 48 3.39 14.20 -4.78
CA GLY A 48 3.02 13.74 -3.45
C GLY A 48 2.10 12.52 -3.50
N THR A 49 2.37 11.63 -4.46
CA THR A 49 1.64 10.37 -4.66
C THR A 49 2.59 9.19 -4.56
N GLY A 50 2.06 7.98 -4.52
CA GLY A 50 2.88 6.78 -4.60
C GLY A 50 2.08 5.51 -4.57
N VAL A 51 2.83 4.41 -4.63
CA VAL A 51 2.30 3.05 -4.66
C VAL A 51 3.17 2.12 -3.82
N ALA A 52 2.52 1.21 -3.10
CA ALA A 52 3.14 0.09 -2.43
C ALA A 52 2.47 -1.20 -2.88
N ILE A 53 3.27 -2.23 -3.13
CA ILE A 53 2.80 -3.61 -3.25
C ILE A 53 3.26 -4.36 -2.01
N CYS A 54 2.34 -5.04 -1.34
CA CYS A 54 2.61 -5.77 -0.11
C CYS A 54 1.86 -7.10 -0.06
N GLU A 55 2.35 -7.99 0.79
CA GLU A 55 1.72 -9.26 1.13
C GLU A 55 1.29 -9.26 2.60
N SER A 56 0.12 -9.82 2.85
CA SER A 56 -0.36 -10.12 4.20
C SER A 56 -1.39 -11.26 4.15
N ASP A 57 -1.48 -12.02 5.22
CA ASP A 57 -2.57 -12.98 5.48
C ASP A 57 -3.76 -12.33 6.22
N ASP A 58 -3.60 -11.09 6.70
CA ASP A 58 -4.63 -10.33 7.40
C ASP A 58 -4.93 -9.00 6.68
N ALA A 59 -6.11 -8.92 6.05
CA ALA A 59 -6.57 -7.70 5.41
C ALA A 59 -6.76 -6.54 6.41
N ALA A 60 -7.03 -6.83 7.70
CA ALA A 60 -7.17 -5.81 8.73
C ALA A 60 -5.83 -5.15 9.05
N ALA A 61 -4.72 -5.90 9.03
CA ALA A 61 -3.36 -5.35 9.18
C ALA A 61 -3.03 -4.33 8.07
N VAL A 62 -3.39 -4.65 6.82
CA VAL A 62 -3.18 -3.75 5.67
C VAL A 62 -4.05 -2.49 5.78
N GLN A 63 -5.31 -2.63 6.20
CA GLN A 63 -6.18 -1.48 6.44
C GLN A 63 -5.67 -0.61 7.61
N GLY A 64 -5.18 -1.25 8.68
CA GLY A 64 -4.57 -0.58 9.83
C GLY A 64 -3.37 0.27 9.42
N TRP A 65 -2.50 -0.25 8.56
CA TRP A 65 -1.39 0.52 8.01
C TRP A 65 -1.88 1.76 7.24
N GLY A 66 -2.91 1.62 6.42
CA GLY A 66 -3.56 2.76 5.77
C GLY A 66 -4.12 3.78 6.76
N LEU A 67 -4.76 3.33 7.84
CA LEU A 67 -5.32 4.20 8.89
C LEU A 67 -4.27 5.07 9.60
N ASN A 68 -3.02 4.62 9.71
CA ASN A 68 -1.95 5.44 10.30
C ASN A 68 -1.73 6.75 9.54
N TRP A 69 -2.09 6.80 8.24
CA TRP A 69 -1.80 7.92 7.35
C TRP A 69 -3.04 8.61 6.77
N ASN A 70 -4.24 8.04 6.92
CA ASN A 70 -5.46 8.52 6.28
C ASN A 70 -5.93 9.92 6.75
N GLY A 71 -5.38 10.43 7.85
CA GLY A 71 -5.64 11.80 8.31
C GLY A 71 -5.02 12.88 7.41
N ALA A 72 -4.04 12.51 6.58
CA ALA A 72 -3.35 13.44 5.69
C ALA A 72 -3.18 12.95 4.24
N LEU A 73 -3.54 11.69 3.99
CA LEU A 73 -3.48 11.03 2.69
C LEU A 73 -4.87 10.54 2.28
N ASP A 74 -5.19 10.67 0.98
CA ASP A 74 -6.23 9.85 0.36
C ASP A 74 -5.60 8.51 0.00
N ILE A 75 -6.14 7.42 0.55
CA ILE A 75 -5.56 6.08 0.46
C ILE A 75 -6.57 5.12 -0.16
N GLU A 76 -6.09 4.29 -1.08
CA GLU A 76 -6.86 3.20 -1.66
C GLU A 76 -6.10 1.88 -1.48
N VAL A 77 -6.78 0.85 -0.98
CA VAL A 77 -6.24 -0.50 -0.82
C VAL A 77 -7.01 -1.44 -1.73
N ARG A 78 -6.31 -2.15 -2.62
CA ARG A 78 -6.89 -3.09 -3.58
C ARG A 78 -6.24 -4.46 -3.44
N PRO A 79 -7.00 -5.57 -3.30
CA PRO A 79 -6.42 -6.89 -3.51
C PRO A 79 -5.99 -7.01 -4.97
N VAL A 80 -4.80 -7.56 -5.20
CA VAL A 80 -4.24 -7.77 -6.54
C VAL A 80 -3.72 -9.19 -6.66
N LEU A 81 -3.50 -9.64 -7.88
CA LEU A 81 -3.03 -10.99 -8.20
C LEU A 81 -1.76 -10.88 -9.03
N ASP A 82 -0.86 -11.85 -8.87
CA ASP A 82 0.23 -12.03 -9.81
C ASP A 82 -0.25 -12.70 -11.11
N ASP A 83 0.68 -12.86 -12.07
CA ASP A 83 0.42 -13.50 -13.36
C ASP A 83 -0.22 -14.89 -13.24
N GLN A 84 0.24 -15.71 -12.30
CA GLN A 84 -0.23 -17.09 -12.15
C GLN A 84 -1.64 -17.11 -11.57
N GLU A 85 -1.86 -16.37 -10.49
CA GLU A 85 -3.16 -16.24 -9.83
C GLU A 85 -4.21 -15.63 -10.77
N ALA A 86 -3.86 -14.56 -11.48
CA ALA A 86 -4.75 -13.90 -12.43
C ALA A 86 -5.13 -14.85 -13.57
N ARG A 87 -4.17 -15.56 -14.17
CA ARG A 87 -4.45 -16.57 -15.22
C ARG A 87 -5.37 -17.67 -14.70
N ASN A 88 -5.14 -18.17 -13.49
CA ASN A 88 -5.98 -19.20 -12.89
C ASN A 88 -7.43 -18.71 -12.71
N VAL A 89 -7.62 -17.50 -12.17
CA VAL A 89 -8.96 -16.92 -12.01
C VAL A 89 -9.65 -16.73 -13.36
N ILE A 90 -8.95 -16.18 -14.34
CA ILE A 90 -9.50 -15.93 -15.69
C ILE A 90 -9.89 -17.25 -16.36
N ARG A 91 -8.99 -18.24 -16.39
CA ARG A 91 -9.26 -19.54 -17.01
C ARG A 91 -10.45 -20.24 -16.37
N ASN A 92 -10.47 -20.31 -15.05
CA ASN A 92 -11.56 -20.93 -14.30
C ASN A 92 -12.90 -20.21 -14.53
N ARG A 93 -12.89 -18.87 -14.55
CA ARG A 93 -14.11 -18.08 -14.67
C ARG A 93 -14.68 -18.08 -16.08
N LEU A 94 -13.82 -18.12 -17.10
CA LEU A 94 -14.21 -18.09 -18.51
C LEU A 94 -14.30 -19.48 -19.16
N GLY A 95 -14.00 -20.55 -18.43
CA GLY A 95 -14.05 -21.92 -18.97
C GLY A 95 -12.96 -22.19 -20.01
N MET A 96 -11.78 -21.58 -19.84
CA MET A 96 -10.64 -21.83 -20.71
C MET A 96 -9.83 -22.99 -20.10
N GLU A 97 -9.95 -24.18 -20.71
CA GLU A 97 -9.14 -25.36 -20.36
C GLU A 97 -7.65 -25.13 -20.63
#